data_AF-A0A5B0RXX7-F1
#
_entry.id   AF-A0A5B0RXX7-F1
#
_cell.length_a   1.000
_cell.length_b   1.000
_cell.length_c   1.000
_cell.angle_alpha   90.00
_cell.angle_beta   90.00
_cell.angle_gamma   90.00
#
_symmetry.space_group_name_H-M   'P 1'
#
loop_
_entity.id
_entity.type
_entity.pdbx_description
1 polymer ?
#
loop_
_entity_poly.entity_id
_entity_poly.type
_entity_poly.pdbx_seq_one_letter_code
_entity_poly.pdbx_strand_id
1 'polypeptide(L)'
;MDKVHMFSLVSDGKTTSLAPQRDIPIDAGCGPRHLVFDPKKIDRPTFYLLCELSSQLLMIEITDSTKGKIIEKHSVLPPNAKNTFNAAEIIISPDGKFLYTTNRQKDKAGKEEDNIFSIFARDLDSGKLTPKGTSPTGGKGPRHCALSPDANASFMVVANQDSNQISVHKRDPQTGALTFVKSADTKSPAIAVFQA
;
A
#
# COMPACT_ATOMS: atom_id res chain seq x y z
N MET A 1 18.11 -13.40 0.85
CA MET A 1 17.09 -13.32 -0.21
C MET A 1 15.78 -13.01 0.49
N ASP A 2 15.06 -12.00 0.01
CA ASP A 2 13.75 -11.66 0.58
C ASP A 2 12.70 -12.63 0.05
N LYS A 3 11.56 -12.74 0.75
CA LYS A 3 10.51 -13.70 0.37
C LYS A 3 9.14 -13.34 0.94
N VAL A 4 8.10 -13.86 0.28
CA VAL A 4 6.74 -13.91 0.83
C VAL A 4 6.50 -15.32 1.33
N HIS A 5 6.14 -15.43 2.60
CA HIS A 5 5.80 -16.71 3.21
C HIS A 5 4.39 -17.16 2.84
N MET A 6 4.23 -18.44 2.51
CA MET A 6 2.93 -19.01 2.16
C MET A 6 2.54 -20.10 3.14
N PHE A 7 1.27 -20.09 3.56
CA PHE A 7 0.68 -21.09 4.45
C PHE A 7 -0.72 -21.44 3.96
N SER A 8 -1.11 -22.70 4.14
CA SER A 8 -2.49 -23.16 3.96
C SER A 8 -3.16 -23.33 5.31
N LEU A 9 -4.44 -22.97 5.40
CA LEU A 9 -5.27 -23.31 6.55
C LEU A 9 -5.77 -24.75 6.37
N VAL A 10 -5.40 -25.64 7.28
CA VAL A 10 -5.83 -27.04 7.30
C VAL A 10 -6.74 -27.25 8.50
N SER A 11 -7.97 -27.68 8.25
CA SER A 11 -8.94 -28.03 9.30
C SER A 11 -9.30 -29.49 9.25
N ASP A 12 -9.37 -30.12 10.43
CA ASP A 12 -9.88 -31.48 10.64
C ASP A 12 -11.32 -31.49 11.18
N GLY A 13 -12.01 -30.34 11.16
CA GLY A 13 -13.35 -30.16 11.72
C GLY A 13 -13.39 -29.92 13.23
N LYS A 14 -12.25 -29.98 13.94
CA LYS A 14 -12.12 -29.65 15.37
C LYS A 14 -11.14 -28.53 15.62
N THR A 15 -10.07 -28.51 14.86
CA THR A 15 -8.98 -27.53 14.94
C THR A 15 -8.65 -27.00 13.56
N THR A 16 -7.99 -25.84 13.53
CA THR A 16 -7.44 -25.25 12.31
C THR A 16 -5.96 -24.96 12.56
N SER A 17 -5.11 -25.42 11.66
CA SER A 17 -3.66 -25.24 11.74
C SER A 17 -3.11 -24.57 10.48
N LEU A 18 -1.93 -23.97 10.60
CA LEU A 18 -1.18 -23.41 9.46
C LEU A 18 -0.17 -24.44 8.97
N ALA A 19 -0.35 -24.92 7.74
CA ALA A 19 0.61 -25.79 7.07
C ALA A 19 1.50 -24.95 6.15
N PRO A 20 2.83 -24.89 6.38
CA PRO A 20 3.73 -24.12 5.53
C PRO A 20 3.72 -24.65 4.09
N GLN A 21 3.71 -23.72 3.15
CA GLN A 21 3.87 -23.97 1.72
C GLN A 21 5.23 -23.45 1.25
N ARG A 22 5.54 -23.59 -0.04
CA ARG A 22 6.79 -23.05 -0.57
C ARG A 22 6.70 -21.52 -0.65
N ASP A 23 7.65 -20.84 -0.02
CA ASP A 23 7.76 -19.38 -0.06
C ASP A 23 7.99 -18.88 -1.51
N ILE A 24 7.46 -17.69 -1.81
CA ILE A 24 7.71 -16.99 -3.07
C ILE A 24 9.01 -16.18 -2.92
N PRO A 25 10.07 -16.45 -3.70
CA PRO A 25 11.31 -15.69 -3.62
C PRO A 25 11.11 -14.28 -4.19
N ILE A 26 11.73 -13.30 -3.54
CA ILE A 26 11.74 -11.90 -3.96
C ILE A 26 13.20 -11.42 -4.02
N ASP A 27 13.46 -10.50 -4.95
CA ASP A 27 14.77 -9.87 -5.12
C ASP A 27 15.30 -9.34 -3.77
N ALA A 28 16.56 -9.64 -3.46
CA ALA A 28 17.19 -9.19 -2.22
C ALA A 28 17.22 -7.65 -2.15
N GLY A 29 16.85 -7.09 -1.00
CA GLY A 29 16.77 -5.65 -0.80
C GLY A 29 15.41 -5.06 -1.17
N CYS A 30 14.41 -5.88 -1.54
CA CYS A 30 13.02 -5.43 -1.61
C CYS A 30 12.53 -5.00 -0.22
N GLY A 31 12.77 -5.81 0.80
CA GLY A 31 12.12 -5.66 2.11
C GLY A 31 10.59 -5.69 1.99
N PRO A 32 9.97 -6.84 1.65
CA PRO A 32 8.52 -7.00 1.63
C PRO A 32 7.88 -6.47 2.91
N ARG A 33 6.89 -5.57 2.80
CA ARG A 33 6.25 -4.93 3.96
C ARG A 33 4.78 -5.27 4.07
N HIS A 34 3.94 -4.64 3.25
CA HIS A 34 2.50 -4.86 3.21
C HIS A 34 2.09 -5.38 1.84
N LEU A 35 0.97 -6.10 1.80
CA LEU A 35 0.35 -6.55 0.56
C LEU A 35 -1.17 -6.39 0.62
N VAL A 36 -1.78 -6.31 -0.55
CA VAL A 36 -3.23 -6.30 -0.72
C VAL A 36 -3.60 -7.18 -1.91
N PHE A 37 -4.57 -8.06 -1.74
CA PHE A 37 -5.11 -8.87 -2.83
C PHE A 37 -5.96 -8.03 -3.78
N ASP A 38 -5.89 -8.35 -5.08
CA ASP A 38 -6.87 -7.88 -6.04
C ASP A 38 -8.23 -8.52 -5.70
N PRO A 39 -9.25 -7.73 -5.33
CA PRO A 39 -10.54 -8.25 -4.88
C PRO A 39 -11.32 -8.99 -5.98
N LYS A 40 -10.95 -8.85 -7.26
CA LYS A 40 -11.64 -9.51 -8.38
C LYS A 40 -10.98 -10.80 -8.85
N LYS A 41 -9.74 -11.08 -8.44
CA LYS A 41 -8.96 -12.24 -8.92
C LYS A 41 -9.08 -13.41 -7.95
N ILE A 42 -10.26 -14.02 -7.88
CA ILE A 42 -10.55 -15.11 -6.94
C ILE A 42 -9.93 -16.44 -7.42
N ASP A 43 -10.11 -16.79 -8.70
CA ASP A 43 -9.67 -18.10 -9.24
C ASP A 43 -8.16 -18.19 -9.45
N ARG A 44 -7.50 -17.06 -9.67
CA ARG A 44 -6.05 -16.91 -9.75
C ARG A 44 -5.61 -15.78 -8.83
N PRO A 45 -5.46 -16.06 -7.53
CA PRO A 45 -5.15 -15.05 -6.54
C PRO A 45 -3.97 -14.19 -6.99
N THR A 46 -4.23 -12.90 -7.11
CA THR A 46 -3.23 -11.91 -7.51
C THR A 46 -3.16 -10.86 -6.44
N PHE A 47 -1.96 -10.43 -6.05
CA PHE A 47 -1.78 -9.42 -5.02
C PHE A 47 -0.70 -8.41 -5.41
N TYR A 48 -0.78 -7.24 -4.78
CA TYR A 48 0.22 -6.20 -4.88
C TYR A 48 1.09 -6.23 -3.63
N LEU A 49 2.39 -6.42 -3.81
CA LEU A 49 3.37 -6.41 -2.74
C LEU A 49 4.13 -5.09 -2.74
N LEU A 50 4.11 -4.39 -1.62
CA LEU A 50 4.90 -3.18 -1.41
C LEU A 50 6.23 -3.53 -0.73
N CYS A 51 7.32 -3.21 -1.42
CA CYS A 51 8.70 -3.33 -0.95
C CYS A 51 9.11 -2.05 -0.21
N GLU A 52 9.34 -2.12 1.10
CA GLU A 52 9.74 -0.97 1.92
C GLU A 52 11.09 -0.40 1.49
N LEU A 53 12.09 -1.26 1.32
CA LEU A 53 13.48 -0.83 1.16
C LEU A 53 13.80 -0.41 -0.27
N SER A 54 13.24 -1.10 -1.27
CA SER A 54 13.44 -0.77 -2.68
C SER A 54 12.42 0.23 -3.23
N SER A 55 11.35 0.55 -2.48
CA SER A 55 10.22 1.36 -2.96
C SER A 55 9.62 0.83 -4.27
N GLN A 56 9.60 -0.50 -4.42
CA GLN A 56 8.96 -1.19 -5.53
C GLN A 56 7.55 -1.64 -5.15
N LEU A 57 6.65 -1.60 -6.14
CA LEU A 57 5.33 -2.20 -6.09
C LEU A 57 5.30 -3.35 -7.10
N LEU A 58 5.14 -4.57 -6.60
CA LEU A 58 5.14 -5.79 -7.41
C LEU A 58 3.71 -6.31 -7.52
N MET A 59 3.25 -6.63 -8.73
CA MET A 59 2.04 -7.42 -8.92
C MET A 59 2.43 -8.88 -9.08
N ILE A 60 1.89 -9.74 -8.22
CA ILE A 60 2.25 -11.16 -8.15
C ILE A 60 0.99 -12.00 -8.33
N GLU A 61 1.00 -12.85 -9.36
CA GLU A 61 -0.02 -13.89 -9.58
C GLU A 61 0.45 -15.18 -8.89
N ILE A 62 -0.41 -15.76 -8.07
CA ILE A 62 -0.21 -17.11 -7.50
C ILE A 62 -0.65 -18.12 -8.57
N THR A 63 0.33 -18.81 -9.15
CA THR A 63 0.10 -19.78 -10.23
C THR A 63 -0.17 -21.20 -9.72
N ASP A 64 0.37 -21.54 -8.55
CA ASP A 64 0.04 -22.73 -7.75
C ASP A 64 0.51 -22.51 -6.29
N SER A 65 0.24 -23.46 -5.38
CA SER A 65 0.64 -23.37 -3.95
C SER A 65 2.16 -23.32 -3.72
N THR A 66 2.96 -23.45 -4.78
CA THR A 66 4.42 -23.43 -4.74
C THR A 66 5.06 -22.36 -5.61
N LYS A 67 4.27 -21.59 -6.37
CA LYS A 67 4.78 -20.66 -7.38
C LYS A 67 3.96 -19.38 -7.43
N GLY A 68 4.63 -18.27 -7.10
CA GLY A 68 4.21 -16.93 -7.46
C GLY A 68 5.02 -16.40 -8.64
N LYS A 69 4.37 -15.70 -9.56
CA LYS A 69 5.01 -15.02 -10.68
C LYS A 69 4.84 -13.52 -10.53
N ILE A 70 5.94 -12.78 -10.52
CA ILE A 70 5.90 -11.32 -10.67
C ILE A 70 5.51 -11.02 -12.12
N ILE A 71 4.37 -10.36 -12.30
CA ILE A 71 3.80 -10.03 -13.62
C ILE A 71 3.86 -8.55 -13.96
N GLU A 72 4.11 -7.69 -12.96
CA GLU A 72 4.27 -6.25 -13.12
C GLU A 72 5.18 -5.69 -12.01
N LYS A 73 5.96 -4.65 -12.31
CA LYS A 73 6.84 -3.97 -11.35
C LYS A 73 6.78 -2.47 -11.61
N HIS A 74 6.50 -1.70 -10.57
CA HIS A 74 6.48 -0.24 -10.58
C HIS A 74 7.39 0.33 -9.50
N SER A 75 7.88 1.56 -9.72
CA SER A 75 8.39 2.39 -8.63
C SER A 75 7.21 3.14 -7.99
N VAL A 76 7.19 3.22 -6.67
CA VAL A 76 6.24 4.10 -5.97
C VAL A 76 6.81 5.48 -5.69
N LEU A 77 7.94 5.84 -6.30
CA LEU A 77 8.54 7.16 -6.18
C LEU A 77 8.29 8.01 -7.43
N PRO A 78 8.24 9.35 -7.31
CA PRO A 78 8.17 10.22 -8.47
C PRO A 78 9.41 10.02 -9.36
N PRO A 79 9.30 10.28 -10.68
CA PRO A 79 10.45 10.24 -11.56
C PRO A 79 11.60 11.09 -11.02
N ASN A 80 12.82 10.56 -11.06
CA ASN A 80 14.04 11.24 -10.60
C ASN A 80 14.07 11.59 -9.10
N ALA A 81 13.31 10.88 -8.27
CA ALA A 81 13.42 10.97 -6.82
C ALA A 81 14.89 10.82 -6.37
N LYS A 82 15.47 11.91 -5.83
CA LYS A 82 16.83 11.93 -5.27
C LYS A 82 16.89 11.50 -3.80
N ASN A 83 15.75 11.60 -3.13
CA ASN A 83 15.59 11.31 -1.72
C ASN A 83 15.58 9.80 -1.47
N THR A 84 16.06 9.39 -0.29
CA THR A 84 15.86 8.01 0.17
C THR A 84 14.47 7.91 0.78
N PHE A 85 13.72 6.90 0.34
CA PHE A 85 12.36 6.64 0.79
C PHE A 85 12.27 5.28 1.45
N ASN A 86 11.27 5.14 2.31
CA ASN A 86 10.74 3.84 2.69
C ASN A 86 9.23 3.84 2.43
N ALA A 87 8.79 2.95 1.55
CA ALA A 87 7.37 2.70 1.36
C ALA A 87 6.75 2.18 2.66
N ALA A 88 5.48 2.50 2.90
CA ALA A 88 4.77 2.11 4.11
C ALA A 88 3.46 1.41 3.75
N GLU A 89 2.36 2.15 3.63
CA GLU A 89 1.04 1.55 3.50
C GLU A 89 0.69 1.26 2.05
N ILE A 90 -0.18 0.28 1.81
CA ILE A 90 -0.79 -0.01 0.51
C ILE A 90 -2.27 -0.32 0.69
N ILE A 91 -3.13 0.45 0.00
CA ILE A 91 -4.57 0.22 0.05
C ILE A 91 -5.22 0.40 -1.32
N ILE A 92 -6.34 -0.29 -1.50
CA ILE A 92 -7.19 -0.23 -2.68
C ILE A 92 -8.46 0.55 -2.32
N SER A 93 -8.92 1.43 -3.21
CA SER A 93 -10.22 2.08 -3.03
C SER A 93 -11.37 1.06 -3.09
N PRO A 94 -12.48 1.26 -2.35
CA PRO A 94 -13.60 0.31 -2.34
C PRO A 94 -14.22 0.05 -3.72
N ASP A 95 -14.25 1.05 -4.59
CA ASP A 95 -14.68 0.94 -5.99
C ASP A 95 -13.72 0.12 -6.87
N GLY A 96 -12.55 -0.22 -6.34
CA GLY A 96 -11.48 -0.93 -6.99
C GLY A 96 -10.74 -0.16 -8.09
N LYS A 97 -11.00 1.12 -8.29
CA LYS A 97 -10.42 1.88 -9.41
C LYS A 97 -9.01 2.39 -9.13
N PHE A 98 -8.62 2.53 -7.86
CA PHE A 98 -7.35 3.11 -7.48
C PHE A 98 -6.62 2.29 -6.42
N LEU A 99 -5.30 2.38 -6.46
CA LEU A 99 -4.38 1.86 -5.46
C LEU A 99 -3.48 3.01 -4.99
N TYR A 100 -3.34 3.12 -3.68
CA TYR A 100 -2.57 4.14 -3.00
C TYR A 100 -1.44 3.50 -2.21
N THR A 101 -0.28 4.13 -2.22
CA THR A 101 0.79 3.80 -1.27
C THR A 101 1.27 5.06 -0.54
N THR A 102 1.76 4.92 0.69
CA THR A 102 2.46 6.00 1.38
C THR A 102 3.97 5.79 1.31
N ASN A 103 4.71 6.88 1.11
CA ASN A 103 6.18 6.87 1.07
C ASN A 103 6.74 7.86 2.08
N ARG A 104 7.57 7.34 2.97
CA ARG A 104 8.22 8.10 4.03
C ARG A 104 9.56 8.56 3.52
N GLN A 105 9.78 9.86 3.52
CA GLN A 105 11.07 10.45 3.23
C GLN A 105 11.98 10.22 4.46
N LYS A 106 13.24 9.79 4.27
CA LYS A 106 14.17 9.49 5.38
C LYS A 106 15.20 10.57 5.72
N ASP A 107 15.41 11.53 4.81
CA ASP A 107 16.28 12.66 5.05
C ASP A 107 15.69 13.52 6.16
N LYS A 108 16.49 13.75 7.20
CA LYS A 108 16.08 14.61 8.30
C LYS A 108 15.90 16.06 7.86
N ALA A 109 16.56 16.48 6.77
CA ALA A 109 16.36 17.76 6.12
C ALA A 109 15.18 17.77 5.13
N GLY A 110 14.58 16.61 4.86
CA GLY A 110 13.40 16.47 4.02
C GLY A 110 12.22 17.25 4.58
N LYS A 111 11.45 17.84 3.67
CA LYS A 111 10.28 18.65 4.00
C LYS A 111 9.04 17.77 4.14
N GLU A 112 7.97 18.31 4.73
CA GLU A 112 6.75 17.52 4.90
C GLU A 112 6.14 17.11 3.57
N GLU A 113 6.20 18.00 2.57
CA GLU A 113 5.74 17.74 1.21
C GLU A 113 6.50 16.62 0.50
N ASP A 114 7.70 16.27 0.96
CA ASP A 114 8.45 15.15 0.41
C ASP A 114 7.88 13.80 0.87
N ASN A 115 7.00 13.77 1.89
CA ASN A 115 6.29 12.56 2.29
C ASN A 115 4.99 12.48 1.50
N ILE A 116 4.89 11.49 0.62
CA ILE A 116 3.88 11.47 -0.44
C ILE A 116 3.01 10.22 -0.41
N PHE A 117 1.81 10.38 -0.94
CA PHE A 117 1.07 9.31 -1.56
C PHE A 117 1.56 9.08 -2.98
N SER A 118 1.59 7.82 -3.40
CA SER A 118 1.69 7.45 -4.82
C SER A 118 0.40 6.80 -5.26
N ILE A 119 -0.10 7.24 -6.42
CA ILE A 119 -1.46 6.95 -6.88
C ILE A 119 -1.37 6.18 -8.19
N PHE A 120 -2.05 5.04 -8.25
CA PHE A 120 -2.17 4.21 -9.44
C PHE A 120 -3.65 4.03 -9.77
N ALA A 121 -4.01 4.18 -11.04
CA ALA A 121 -5.27 3.67 -11.57
C ALA A 121 -5.12 2.17 -11.79
N ARG A 122 -6.16 1.41 -11.45
CA ARG A 122 -6.22 -0.03 -11.64
C ARG A 122 -7.19 -0.37 -12.75
N ASP A 123 -6.71 -1.15 -13.71
CA ASP A 123 -7.58 -1.78 -14.69
C ASP A 123 -8.44 -2.84 -14.00
N LEU A 124 -9.76 -2.70 -14.11
CA LEU A 124 -10.71 -3.48 -13.32
C LEU A 124 -10.85 -4.95 -13.75
N ASP A 125 -10.28 -5.33 -14.90
CA ASP A 125 -10.37 -6.70 -15.42
C ASP A 125 -9.04 -7.44 -15.29
N SER A 126 -7.95 -6.78 -15.65
CA SER A 126 -6.60 -7.34 -15.59
C SER A 126 -5.91 -7.11 -14.24
N GLY A 127 -6.29 -6.07 -13.49
CA GLY A 127 -5.61 -5.62 -12.28
C GLY A 127 -4.34 -4.78 -12.55
N LYS A 128 -3.97 -4.56 -13.81
CA LYS A 128 -2.73 -3.83 -14.13
C LYS A 128 -2.78 -2.38 -13.64
N LEU A 129 -1.61 -1.84 -13.33
CA LEU A 129 -1.48 -0.51 -12.72
C LEU A 129 -0.97 0.53 -13.71
N THR A 130 -1.64 1.68 -13.74
CA THR A 130 -1.18 2.87 -14.47
C THR A 130 -0.85 3.98 -13.46
N PRO A 131 0.40 4.47 -13.40
CA PRO A 131 0.75 5.59 -12.53
C PRO A 131 -0.09 6.84 -12.85
N LYS A 132 -0.65 7.49 -11.82
CA LYS A 132 -1.47 8.70 -11.96
C LYS A 132 -0.84 9.95 -11.34
N GLY A 133 0.17 9.78 -10.49
CA GLY A 133 0.91 10.87 -9.88
C GLY A 133 1.10 10.67 -8.39
N THR A 134 1.38 11.77 -7.70
CA THR A 134 1.65 11.79 -6.26
C THR A 134 0.89 12.94 -5.59
N SER A 135 0.74 12.88 -4.28
CA SER A 135 0.17 13.96 -3.48
C SER A 135 0.86 14.02 -2.13
N PRO A 136 1.12 15.21 -1.54
CA PRO A 136 1.66 15.30 -0.19
C PRO A 136 0.76 14.62 0.84
N THR A 137 1.35 13.96 1.84
CA THR A 137 0.61 13.36 2.96
C THR A 137 0.24 14.36 4.04
N GLY A 138 0.78 15.59 3.97
CA GLY A 138 0.47 16.65 4.93
C GLY A 138 1.06 16.41 6.32
N GLY A 139 2.22 15.75 6.38
CA GLY A 139 2.99 15.51 7.60
C GLY A 139 4.21 14.61 7.32
N LYS A 140 4.98 14.27 8.36
CA LYS A 140 6.17 13.42 8.27
C LYS A 140 5.92 12.01 8.79
N GLY A 141 6.55 11.03 8.16
CA GLY A 141 6.42 9.63 8.56
C GLY A 141 5.00 9.05 8.38
N PRO A 142 4.38 9.15 7.19
CA PRO A 142 3.04 8.60 6.92
C PRO A 142 3.04 7.07 7.03
N ARG A 143 2.77 6.56 8.24
CA ARG A 143 3.01 5.16 8.63
C ARG A 143 1.90 4.22 8.19
N HIS A 144 0.68 4.73 8.15
CA HIS A 144 -0.55 4.04 7.81
C HIS A 144 -1.58 5.06 7.29
N CYS A 145 -2.47 4.62 6.42
CA CYS A 145 -3.63 5.40 5.99
C CYS A 145 -4.90 4.54 5.93
N ALA A 146 -6.06 5.18 5.99
CA ALA A 146 -7.35 4.53 5.85
C ALA A 146 -8.31 5.39 5.03
N LEU A 147 -9.13 4.72 4.23
CA LEU A 147 -10.21 5.34 3.48
C LEU A 147 -11.49 5.37 4.33
N SER A 148 -12.26 6.45 4.21
CA SER A 148 -13.53 6.59 4.92
C SER A 148 -14.55 5.54 4.46
N PRO A 149 -15.44 5.08 5.36
CA PRO A 149 -16.40 4.02 5.05
C PRO A 149 -17.67 4.54 4.35
N ASP A 150 -17.72 5.81 3.96
CA ASP A 150 -18.83 6.33 3.16
C ASP A 150 -18.83 5.71 1.75
N ALA A 151 -19.98 5.77 1.07
CA ALA A 151 -20.18 5.11 -0.22
C ALA A 151 -19.14 5.45 -1.29
N ASN A 152 -18.51 6.64 -1.21
CA ASN A 152 -17.51 7.10 -2.17
C ASN A 152 -16.07 7.05 -1.66
N ALA A 153 -15.87 6.62 -0.40
CA ALA A 153 -14.59 6.78 0.30
C ALA A 153 -14.04 8.20 0.13
N SER A 154 -14.89 9.19 0.45
CA SER A 154 -14.67 10.61 0.13
C SER A 154 -13.44 11.20 0.79
N PHE A 155 -12.90 10.54 1.82
CA PHE A 155 -11.74 10.99 2.57
C PHE A 155 -10.71 9.88 2.78
N MET A 156 -9.45 10.31 2.86
CA MET A 156 -8.30 9.53 3.29
C MET A 156 -7.75 10.14 4.57
N VAL A 157 -7.50 9.32 5.58
CA VAL A 157 -6.85 9.71 6.84
C VAL A 157 -5.47 9.10 6.90
N VAL A 158 -4.47 9.86 7.34
CA VAL A 158 -3.07 9.41 7.43
C VAL A 158 -2.54 9.60 8.84
N ALA A 159 -1.89 8.57 9.37
CA ALA A 159 -1.11 8.63 10.59
C ALA A 159 0.32 9.09 10.28
N ASN A 160 0.63 10.38 10.49
CA ASN A 160 1.96 10.96 10.29
C ASN A 160 2.76 10.88 11.59
N GLN A 161 3.46 9.76 11.75
CA GLN A 161 4.11 9.35 12.99
C GLN A 161 5.15 10.36 13.48
N ASP A 162 6.01 10.85 12.58
CA ASP A 162 7.18 11.64 12.94
C ASP A 162 6.83 13.11 13.19
N SER A 163 5.75 13.61 12.57
CA SER A 163 5.22 14.96 12.81
C SER A 163 4.17 15.01 13.92
N ASN A 164 3.85 13.90 14.59
CA ASN A 164 2.85 13.83 15.66
C ASN A 164 1.47 14.41 15.26
N GLN A 165 0.96 14.02 14.09
CA GLN A 165 -0.36 14.46 13.65
C GLN A 165 -1.05 13.43 12.77
N ILE A 166 -2.37 13.52 12.72
CA ILE A 166 -3.18 12.88 11.68
C ILE A 166 -3.59 13.95 10.67
N SER A 167 -3.48 13.64 9.38
CA SER A 167 -3.99 14.50 8.31
C SER A 167 -5.19 13.85 7.61
N VAL A 168 -6.08 14.70 7.09
CA VAL A 168 -7.27 14.30 6.33
C VAL A 168 -7.18 14.91 4.94
N HIS A 169 -7.44 14.08 3.93
CA HIS A 169 -7.43 14.46 2.52
C HIS A 169 -8.75 14.09 1.88
N LYS A 170 -9.30 14.98 1.05
CA LYS A 170 -10.46 14.69 0.21
C LYS A 170 -10.01 13.90 -1.01
N ARG A 171 -10.71 12.80 -1.31
CA ARG A 171 -10.49 11.98 -2.49
C ARG A 171 -11.39 12.42 -3.63
N ASP A 172 -10.82 12.51 -4.82
CA ASP A 172 -11.58 12.53 -6.06
C ASP A 172 -11.76 11.09 -6.57
N PRO A 173 -12.98 10.53 -6.60
CA PRO A 173 -13.22 9.16 -7.03
C PRO A 173 -13.04 8.93 -8.54
N GLN A 174 -12.99 9.98 -9.36
CA GLN A 174 -12.79 9.87 -10.80
C GLN A 174 -11.32 9.87 -11.19
N THR A 175 -10.52 10.69 -10.51
CA THR A 175 -9.08 10.84 -10.83
C THR A 175 -8.17 10.12 -9.86
N GLY A 176 -8.69 9.77 -8.68
CA GLY A 176 -7.95 9.23 -7.56
C GLY A 176 -7.17 10.28 -6.76
N ALA A 177 -7.15 11.55 -7.18
CA ALA A 177 -6.36 12.60 -6.55
C ALA A 177 -6.75 12.82 -5.07
N LEU A 178 -5.77 13.23 -4.26
CA LEU A 178 -5.93 13.53 -2.84
C LEU A 178 -5.60 15.00 -2.59
N THR A 179 -6.52 15.72 -1.95
CA THR A 179 -6.34 17.13 -1.59
C THR A 179 -6.40 17.30 -0.09
N PHE A 180 -5.37 17.89 0.51
CA PHE A 180 -5.33 18.17 1.94
C PHE A 180 -6.54 18.99 2.39
N VAL A 181 -7.11 18.62 3.54
CA VAL A 181 -8.25 19.31 4.16
C VAL A 181 -7.85 19.94 5.48
N LYS A 182 -7.34 19.13 6.42
CA LYS A 182 -6.93 19.56 7.75
C LYS A 182 -6.04 18.52 8.41
N SER A 183 -5.40 18.90 9.51
CA SER A 183 -4.73 17.98 10.43
C SER A 183 -5.20 18.18 11.87
N ALA A 184 -4.84 17.22 12.72
CA ALA A 184 -5.02 17.29 14.16
C ALA A 184 -3.81 16.64 14.85
N ASP A 185 -3.35 17.28 15.92
CA ASP A 185 -2.23 16.78 16.70
C ASP A 185 -2.60 15.48 17.40
N THR A 186 -1.67 14.52 17.34
CA THR A 186 -1.74 13.28 18.12
C THR A 186 -0.34 12.73 18.26
N LYS A 187 0.01 12.25 19.44
CA LYS A 187 1.38 11.82 19.70
C LYS A 187 1.69 10.53 18.94
N SER A 188 2.65 10.60 18.01
CA SER A 188 3.25 9.48 17.27
C SER A 188 2.24 8.45 16.72
N PRO A 189 1.22 8.86 15.94
CA PRO A 189 0.20 7.96 15.44
C PRO A 189 0.84 6.97 14.46
N ALA A 190 0.54 5.69 14.61
CA ALA A 190 1.08 4.63 13.75
C ALA A 190 0.01 3.95 12.89
N ILE A 191 -1.25 4.00 13.32
CA ILE A 191 -2.41 3.38 12.68
C ILE A 191 -3.57 4.37 12.72
N ALA A 192 -4.34 4.42 11.64
CA ALA A 192 -5.59 5.14 11.56
C ALA A 192 -6.67 4.18 11.07
N VAL A 193 -7.82 4.17 11.73
CA VAL A 193 -8.99 3.38 11.34
C VAL A 193 -10.24 4.22 11.52
N PHE A 194 -11.25 3.95 10.71
CA PHE A 194 -12.59 4.45 10.95
C PHE A 194 -13.37 3.42 11.77
N GLN A 195 -14.15 3.91 12.73
CA GLN A 195 -15.13 3.11 13.44
C GLN A 195 -16.52 3.44 12.87
N ALA A 196 -17.30 2.40 12.60
CA ALA A 196 -18.71 2.50 12.22
C ALA A 196 -19.60 2.47 13.47
#